data_AF-A0A951G3P7-F1
#
_entry.id   AF-A0A951G3P7-F1
#
_cell.length_a   1.000
_cell.length_b   1.000
_cell.length_c   1.000
_cell.angle_alpha   90.00
_cell.angle_beta   90.00
_cell.angle_gamma   90.00
#
_symmetry.space_group_name_H-M   'P 1'
#
loop_
_entity.id
_entity.type
_entity.pdbx_description
1 polymer ?
#
loop_
_entity_poly.entity_id
_entity_poly.type
_entity_poly.pdbx_seq_one_letter_code
_entity_poly.pdbx_strand_id
1 'polypeptide(L)'
;MQAYSSTLELDRAVMKQNDTFPPMVVLLEDSNGPIDLTGAQSVTLVLKGNQTSTLVTGPCTTENMHAGAAQYAWGASDTDTPDTYQVEVEILWGTGSRQTVPNAYASNPVLAIVQQLNPGADQ
;
A
#
# COMPACT_ATOMS: atom_id res chain seq x y z
N MET A 1 -24.55 2.50 -16.26
CA MET A 1 -23.16 2.96 -16.05
C MET A 1 -22.61 2.08 -14.94
N GLN A 2 -21.80 1.08 -15.26
CA GLN A 2 -21.15 0.29 -14.20
C GLN A 2 -20.12 1.20 -13.53
N ALA A 3 -20.12 1.26 -12.20
CA ALA A 3 -19.08 1.98 -11.48
C ALA A 3 -17.77 1.21 -11.70
N TYR A 4 -16.75 1.86 -12.25
CA TYR A 4 -15.40 1.33 -12.24
C TYR A 4 -14.99 1.22 -10.77
N SER A 5 -14.91 0.00 -10.27
CA SER A 5 -14.52 -0.30 -8.90
C SER A 5 -13.14 -0.87 -8.92
N SER A 6 -12.17 -0.13 -8.37
CA SER A 6 -10.82 -0.64 -8.18
C SER A 6 -10.61 -1.16 -6.76
N THR A 7 -9.91 -2.29 -6.65
CA THR A 7 -9.56 -2.97 -5.40
C THR A 7 -8.04 -3.02 -5.23
N LEU A 8 -7.62 -3.05 -3.97
CA LEU A 8 -6.24 -3.17 -3.56
C LEU A 8 -6.12 -4.39 -2.65
N GLU A 9 -5.28 -5.35 -3.02
CA GLU A 9 -4.90 -6.47 -2.17
C GLU A 9 -3.48 -6.29 -1.64
N LEU A 10 -3.28 -6.65 -0.37
CA LEU A 10 -1.98 -6.64 0.29
C LEU A 10 -1.47 -8.08 0.40
N ASP A 11 -0.18 -8.32 0.18
CA ASP A 11 0.43 -9.63 0.40
C ASP A 11 0.40 -10.07 1.86
N ARG A 12 0.25 -9.11 2.78
CA ARG A 12 0.13 -9.32 4.22
C ARG A 12 -0.76 -8.27 4.88
N ALA A 13 -1.41 -8.64 5.98
CA ALA A 13 -2.20 -7.72 6.81
C ALA A 13 -1.47 -7.25 8.07
N VAL A 14 -0.32 -7.86 8.40
CA VAL A 14 0.42 -7.58 9.66
C VAL A 14 1.93 -7.59 9.40
N MET A 15 2.64 -6.67 10.04
CA MET A 15 4.10 -6.63 10.11
C MET A 15 4.58 -6.22 11.51
N LYS A 16 5.83 -6.52 11.87
CA LYS A 16 6.41 -6.03 13.13
C LYS A 16 6.99 -4.63 12.96
N GLN A 17 6.91 -3.86 14.03
CA GLN A 17 7.58 -2.57 14.16
C GLN A 17 9.08 -2.75 13.89
N ASN A 18 9.68 -1.81 13.17
CA ASN A 18 11.09 -1.81 12.73
C ASN A 18 11.47 -2.86 11.68
N ASP A 19 10.56 -3.76 11.26
CA ASP A 19 10.84 -4.66 10.12
C ASP A 19 10.80 -3.87 8.81
N THR A 20 11.86 -3.98 8.00
CA THR A 20 11.90 -3.38 6.65
C THR A 20 11.92 -4.43 5.54
N PHE A 21 11.87 -5.72 5.89
CA PHE A 21 11.89 -6.84 4.95
C PHE A 21 10.83 -7.89 5.31
N PRO A 22 10.14 -8.51 4.32
CA PRO A 22 10.21 -8.23 2.88
C PRO A 22 9.55 -6.90 2.49
N PRO A 23 9.85 -6.33 1.29
CA PRO A 23 9.07 -5.24 0.71
C PRO A 23 7.57 -5.58 0.70
N MET A 24 6.71 -4.57 0.76
CA MET A 24 5.27 -4.80 0.61
C MET A 24 4.93 -4.96 -0.87
N VAL A 25 4.10 -5.95 -1.20
CA VAL A 25 3.58 -6.12 -2.54
C VAL A 25 2.10 -5.74 -2.52
N VAL A 26 1.72 -4.84 -3.42
CA VAL A 26 0.34 -4.43 -3.65
C VAL A 26 -0.12 -4.91 -5.01
N LEU A 27 -1.34 -5.47 -5.06
CA LEU A 27 -2.00 -5.86 -6.30
C LEU A 27 -3.17 -4.91 -6.55
N LEU A 28 -3.15 -4.28 -7.72
CA LEU A 28 -4.10 -3.26 -8.17
C LEU A 28 -5.01 -3.87 -9.23
N GLU A 29 -6.30 -3.94 -8.93
CA GLU A 29 -7.30 -4.51 -9.84
C GLU A 29 -8.48 -3.57 -10.03
N ASP A 30 -9.16 -3.69 -11.16
CA ASP A 30 -10.46 -3.09 -11.42
C ASP A 30 -11.49 -4.13 -11.87
N SER A 31 -12.70 -3.68 -12.23
CA SER A 31 -13.79 -4.56 -12.67
C SER A 31 -13.46 -5.43 -13.90
N ASN A 32 -12.39 -5.13 -14.63
CA ASN A 32 -11.93 -5.86 -15.81
C ASN A 32 -10.69 -6.73 -15.53
N GLY A 33 -10.18 -6.74 -14.29
CA GLY A 33 -9.00 -7.50 -13.88
C GLY A 33 -7.83 -6.59 -13.44
N PRO A 34 -6.58 -7.09 -13.46
CA PRO A 34 -5.41 -6.30 -13.06
C PRO A 34 -5.25 -5.01 -13.85
N ILE A 35 -4.94 -3.93 -13.15
CA ILE A 35 -4.70 -2.62 -13.77
C ILE A 35 -3.32 -2.66 -14.44
N ASP A 36 -3.27 -2.44 -15.75
CA ASP A 36 -2.01 -2.35 -16.50
C ASP A 36 -1.29 -1.02 -16.20
N LEU A 37 -0.08 -1.12 -15.62
CA LEU A 37 0.73 0.02 -15.17
C LEU A 37 1.73 0.52 -16.21
N THR A 38 1.77 -0.03 -17.42
CA THR A 38 2.75 0.35 -18.46
C THR A 38 2.71 1.84 -18.85
N GLY A 39 1.54 2.47 -18.73
CA GLY A 39 1.34 3.90 -18.97
C GLY A 39 1.51 4.80 -17.75
N ALA A 40 1.85 4.25 -16.59
CA ALA A 40 1.99 5.02 -15.36
C ALA A 40 3.29 5.83 -15.35
N GLN A 41 3.20 7.12 -15.03
CA GLN A 41 4.34 7.98 -14.74
C GLN A 41 4.88 7.74 -13.34
N SER A 42 4.00 7.56 -12.36
CA SER A 42 4.38 7.17 -11.00
C SER A 42 3.29 6.35 -10.32
N VAL A 43 3.72 5.47 -9.43
CA VAL A 43 2.86 4.73 -8.50
C VAL A 43 3.36 5.02 -7.08
N THR A 44 2.48 5.50 -6.22
CA THR A 44 2.81 5.99 -4.88
C THR A 44 1.96 5.26 -3.86
N LEU A 45 2.60 4.63 -2.87
CA LEU A 45 1.91 4.10 -1.69
C LEU A 45 1.54 5.23 -0.75
N VAL A 46 0.33 5.18 -0.19
CA VAL A 46 -0.14 6.08 0.85
C VAL A 46 -0.69 5.26 2.01
N LEU A 47 -0.13 5.47 3.21
CA LEU A 47 -0.60 4.85 4.45
C LEU A 47 -1.03 5.93 5.42
N LYS A 48 -2.25 5.82 5.93
CA LYS A 48 -2.77 6.73 6.95
C LYS A 48 -3.07 5.95 8.23
N GLY A 49 -2.42 6.34 9.32
CA GLY A 49 -2.71 5.80 10.64
C GLY A 49 -4.18 6.03 11.03
N ASN A 50 -4.81 5.02 11.61
CA ASN A 50 -6.18 5.13 12.08
C ASN A 50 -6.23 5.91 13.41
N GLN A 51 -5.25 5.68 14.29
CA GLN A 51 -5.15 6.34 15.59
C GLN A 51 -4.15 7.49 15.60
N THR A 52 -3.17 7.45 14.70
CA THR A 52 -2.14 8.46 14.54
C THR A 52 -2.41 9.35 13.34
N SER A 53 -1.98 10.62 13.39
CA SER A 53 -1.94 11.46 12.19
C SER A 53 -0.77 11.11 11.26
N THR A 54 -0.16 9.93 11.44
CA THR A 54 1.00 9.48 10.68
C THR A 54 0.57 9.18 9.25
N LEU A 55 1.27 9.82 8.32
CA LEU A 55 1.10 9.62 6.88
C LEU A 55 2.44 9.13 6.34
N VAL A 56 2.48 7.87 5.92
CA VAL A 56 3.61 7.33 5.15
C VAL A 56 3.25 7.46 3.69
N THR A 57 4.18 8.00 2.90
CA THR A 57 4.00 8.11 1.46
C THR A 57 5.32 7.92 0.76
N GLY A 58 5.33 7.16 -0.33
CA GLY A 58 6.55 6.99 -1.11
C GLY A 58 6.37 6.19 -2.40
N PRO A 59 7.37 6.24 -3.29
CA PRO A 59 7.28 5.63 -4.60
C PRO A 59 7.33 4.10 -4.52
N CYS A 60 6.54 3.45 -5.36
CA CYS A 60 6.61 2.01 -5.60
C CYS A 60 7.42 1.70 -6.87
N THR A 61 8.03 0.51 -6.90
CA THR A 61 8.58 -0.08 -8.13
C THR A 61 7.56 -1.01 -8.77
N THR A 62 7.52 -1.09 -10.10
CA THR A 62 6.53 -1.89 -10.85
C THR A 62 7.24 -2.92 -11.72
N GLU A 63 7.65 -4.05 -11.12
CA GLU A 63 8.40 -5.10 -11.83
C GLU A 63 7.53 -5.91 -12.80
N ASN A 64 6.23 -6.01 -12.55
CA ASN A 64 5.27 -6.70 -13.43
C ASN A 64 4.05 -5.82 -13.72
N MET A 65 4.26 -4.83 -14.59
CA MET A 65 3.28 -3.78 -14.90
C MET A 65 1.93 -4.33 -15.41
N HIS A 66 1.91 -5.40 -16.21
CA HIS A 66 0.67 -5.99 -16.75
C HIS A 66 -0.14 -6.77 -15.69
N ALA A 67 0.49 -7.16 -14.59
CA ALA A 67 -0.16 -7.88 -13.49
C ALA A 67 -0.70 -6.95 -12.41
N GLY A 68 -0.65 -5.62 -12.60
CA GLY A 68 -1.08 -4.65 -11.59
C GLY A 68 -0.29 -4.71 -10.29
N ALA A 69 0.94 -5.26 -10.32
CA ALA A 69 1.76 -5.42 -9.13
C ALA A 69 2.72 -4.24 -8.95
N ALA A 70 2.72 -3.66 -7.75
CA ALA A 70 3.72 -2.68 -7.34
C ALA A 70 4.35 -3.09 -5.99
N GLN A 71 5.59 -2.68 -5.77
CA GLN A 71 6.35 -3.00 -4.56
C GLN A 71 6.76 -1.73 -3.84
N TYR A 72 6.58 -1.71 -2.53
CA TYR A 72 7.04 -0.63 -1.66
C TYR A 72 8.18 -1.12 -0.78
N ALA A 73 9.35 -0.47 -0.90
CA ALA A 73 10.50 -0.73 -0.05
C ALA A 73 10.40 0.11 1.23
N TRP A 74 10.27 -0.56 2.38
CA TRP A 74 10.09 0.09 3.67
C TRP A 74 11.33 0.88 4.11
N GLY A 75 11.10 2.14 4.50
CA GLY A 75 12.05 2.91 5.31
C GLY A 75 11.93 2.60 6.79
N ALA A 76 12.98 2.89 7.57
CA ALA A 76 12.95 2.69 9.02
C ALA A 76 11.84 3.50 9.72
N SER A 77 11.62 4.75 9.29
CA SER A 77 10.56 5.63 9.82
C SER A 77 9.16 5.20 9.42
N ASP A 78 9.00 4.37 8.39
CA ASP A 78 7.68 3.94 7.92
C ASP A 78 7.04 2.93 8.88
N THR A 79 7.87 2.32 9.73
CA THR A 79 7.51 1.16 10.55
C THR A 79 7.83 1.33 12.03
N ASP A 80 8.25 2.54 12.44
CA ASP A 80 8.66 2.85 13.81
C ASP A 80 7.48 3.05 14.76
N THR A 81 6.28 3.22 14.23
CA THR A 81 5.07 3.55 14.99
C THR A 81 4.04 2.41 14.84
N PRO A 82 3.73 1.68 15.93
CA PRO A 82 2.65 0.71 15.89
C PRO A 82 1.28 1.40 15.73
N ASP A 83 0.54 1.02 14.69
CA ASP A 83 -0.83 1.45 14.42
C ASP A 83 -1.48 0.49 13.41
N THR A 84 -2.79 0.66 13.17
CA THR A 84 -3.47 0.15 11.99
C THR A 84 -3.51 1.25 10.95
N TYR A 85 -2.94 0.97 9.77
CA TYR A 85 -2.85 1.91 8.66
C TYR A 85 -3.84 1.53 7.58
N GLN A 86 -4.66 2.50 7.14
CA GLN A 86 -5.41 2.38 5.90
C GLN A 86 -4.47 2.55 4.71
N VAL A 87 -4.61 1.70 3.70
CA VAL A 87 -3.73 1.68 2.54
C VAL A 87 -4.46 2.16 1.29
N GLU A 88 -3.82 3.09 0.59
CA GLU A 88 -4.18 3.52 -0.75
C GLU A 88 -2.95 3.51 -1.66
N VAL A 89 -3.19 3.41 -2.96
CA VAL A 89 -2.18 3.61 -3.99
C VAL A 89 -2.64 4.69 -4.95
N GLU A 90 -1.82 5.70 -5.16
CA GLU A 90 -2.04 6.73 -6.18
C GLU A 90 -1.23 6.41 -7.43
N ILE A 91 -1.91 6.38 -8.58
CA ILE A 91 -1.31 6.26 -9.90
C ILE A 91 -1.42 7.61 -10.59
N LEU A 92 -0.28 8.15 -11.02
CA LEU A 92 -0.23 9.27 -11.96
C LEU A 92 0.07 8.69 -13.35
N TRP A 93 -0.88 8.82 -14.27
CA TRP A 93 -0.74 8.33 -15.63
C TRP A 93 0.11 9.29 -16.48
N GLY A 94 0.76 8.77 -17.53
CA GLY A 94 1.53 9.60 -18.47
C GLY A 94 0.71 10.67 -19.20
N THR A 95 -0.62 10.55 -19.17
CA THR A 95 -1.56 11.58 -19.66
C THR A 95 -1.77 12.74 -18.68
N GLY A 96 -1.20 12.67 -17.47
CA GLY A 96 -1.41 13.61 -16.37
C GLY A 96 -2.64 13.32 -15.51
N SER A 97 -3.41 12.27 -15.84
CA SER A 97 -4.58 11.87 -15.05
C SER A 97 -4.17 11.16 -13.76
N ARG A 98 -4.94 11.35 -12.67
CA ARG A 98 -4.73 10.66 -11.39
C ARG A 98 -5.81 9.62 -11.15
N GLN A 99 -5.40 8.46 -10.62
CA GLN A 99 -6.28 7.41 -10.15
C GLN A 99 -5.82 6.93 -8.78
N THR A 100 -6.70 6.96 -7.79
CA THR A 100 -6.45 6.36 -6.47
C THR A 100 -7.10 4.98 -6.43
N VAL A 101 -6.47 4.03 -5.75
CA VAL A 101 -6.96 2.66 -5.56
C VAL A 101 -6.88 2.30 -4.07
N PRO A 102 -7.96 1.78 -3.46
CA PRO A 102 -9.29 1.58 -4.04
C PRO A 102 -10.04 2.91 -4.27
N ASN A 103 -11.04 2.92 -5.16
CA ASN A 103 -11.87 4.09 -5.48
C ASN A 103 -13.39 3.83 -5.48
N ALA A 104 -13.82 2.59 -5.22
CA ALA A 104 -15.21 2.29 -4.93
C ALA A 104 -15.48 2.34 -3.41
N TYR A 105 -16.75 2.46 -3.02
CA TYR A 105 -17.25 2.49 -1.64
C TYR A 105 -16.85 1.30 -0.72
N ALA A 106 -15.95 0.42 -1.15
CA ALA A 106 -15.32 -0.56 -0.31
C ALA A 106 -14.37 0.13 0.68
N SER A 107 -14.28 -0.41 1.90
CA SER A 107 -13.30 0.04 2.88
C SER A 107 -11.88 -0.15 2.37
N ASN A 108 -10.99 0.80 2.63
CA ASN A 108 -9.57 0.64 2.34
C ASN A 108 -9.03 -0.60 3.07
N PRO A 109 -8.16 -1.40 2.42
CA PRO A 109 -7.45 -2.47 3.11
C PRO A 109 -6.58 -1.88 4.23
N VAL A 110 -6.31 -2.71 5.23
CA VAL A 110 -5.56 -2.30 6.42
C VAL A 110 -4.29 -3.10 6.60
N LEU A 111 -3.22 -2.41 6.99
CA LEU A 111 -1.96 -3.00 7.43
C LEU A 111 -1.77 -2.68 8.90
N ALA A 112 -1.60 -3.69 9.74
CA ALA A 112 -1.24 -3.50 11.15
C ALA A 112 0.27 -3.58 11.33
N ILE A 113 0.88 -2.49 11.82
CA ILE A 113 2.24 -2.51 12.35
C ILE A 113 2.11 -2.75 13.85
N VAL A 114 2.60 -3.91 14.30
CA VAL A 114 2.49 -4.30 15.72
C VAL A 114 3.84 -4.27 16.39
N GLN A 115 3.86 -3.93 17.68
CA GLN A 115 5.08 -3.87 18.47
C GLN A 115 5.91 -5.16 18.29
N GLN A 116 7.20 -4.97 18.02
CA GLN A 116 8.15 -6.08 18.05
C GLN A 116 8.27 -6.56 19.50
N LEU A 117 8.12 -7.86 19.70
CA LEU A 117 8.35 -8.45 21.02
C LEU A 117 9.85 -8.42 21.31
N ASN A 118 10.23 -7.82 22.43
CA ASN A 118 11.59 -7.89 22.93
C ASN A 118 11.72 -9.14 23.80
N PRO A 119 12.57 -10.12 23.46
CA PRO A 119 12.74 -11.35 24.24
C PRO A 119 13.51 -11.13 25.57
N GLY A 120 13.41 -9.96 26.22
CA GLY A 120 14.20 -9.64 27.42
C GLY A 120 13.61 -8.58 28.35
N ALA A 121 12.31 -8.27 28.29
CA ALA A 121 11.69 -7.31 29.20
C ALA A 121 11.31 -7.91 30.59
N ASP A 122 11.42 -9.23 30.75
CA ASP A 122 11.04 -9.97 31.97
C ASP A 122 12.23 -10.74 32.60
N GLN A 123 13.41 -10.14 32.67
CA GLN A 123 14.56 -10.67 33.46
C GLN A 123 15.02 -9.63 34.48
#